data_AF-A0A2P2LTA7-F1
#
_entry.id   AF-A0A2P2LTA7-F1
#
_cell.length_a   1.000
_cell.length_b   1.000
_cell.length_c   1.000
_cell.angle_alpha   90.00
_cell.angle_beta   90.00
_cell.angle_gamma   90.00
#
_symmetry.space_group_name_H-M   'P 1'
#
loop_
_entity.id
_entity.type
_entity.pdbx_description
1 polymer ?
#
loop_
_entity_poly.entity_id
_entity_poly.type
_entity_poly.pdbx_seq_one_letter_code
_entity_poly.pdbx_strand_id
1 'polypeptide(L)' 'MSYMVDPELKHFRYEDLEVICEVVKLCIHPNPSTRLAMQEISAMLESKIETSISAELTASSLAWAELALAS' A
#
# COMPACT_ATOMS: atom_id res chain seq x y z
N MET A 1 -21.07 -1.69 -2.25
CA MET A 1 -19.67 -1.79 -2.71
C MET A 1 -19.29 -3.25 -2.65
N SER A 2 -18.78 -3.83 -3.74
CA SER A 2 -18.18 -5.16 -3.69
C SER A 2 -16.96 -5.10 -2.78
N TYR A 3 -16.83 -6.04 -1.85
CA TYR A 3 -15.65 -6.16 -1.00
C TYR A 3 -14.44 -6.40 -1.92
N MET A 4 -13.52 -5.43 -1.98
CA MET A 4 -12.36 -5.46 -2.91
C MET A 4 -11.10 -6.09 -2.28
N VAL A 5 -11.22 -6.60 -1.06
CA VAL A 5 -10.10 -7.26 -0.38
C VAL A 5 -10.08 -8.72 -0.81
N ASP A 6 -8.88 -9.20 -1.12
CA ASP A 6 -8.65 -10.61 -1.42
C ASP A 6 -9.14 -11.50 -0.27
N PRO A 7 -10.00 -12.50 -0.54
CA PRO A 7 -10.45 -13.46 0.49
C PRO A 7 -9.32 -14.21 1.21
N GLU A 8 -8.16 -14.38 0.57
CA GLU A 8 -6.99 -15.04 1.16
C GLU A 8 -6.22 -14.13 2.13
N LEU A 9 -6.52 -12.82 2.15
CA LEU A 9 -5.88 -11.87 3.05
C LEU A 9 -6.48 -11.98 4.47
N LYS A 10 -5.86 -12.81 5.30
CA LYS A 10 -6.34 -13.11 6.66
C LYS A 10 -6.04 -12.04 7.70
N HIS A 11 -4.98 -11.25 7.50
CA HIS A 11 -4.52 -10.27 8.46
C HIS A 11 -4.31 -8.93 7.77
N PHE A 12 -5.19 -7.99 8.05
CA PHE A 12 -5.10 -6.62 7.59
C PHE A 12 -5.87 -5.72 8.56
N ARG A 13 -5.54 -4.43 8.54
CA ARG A 13 -6.30 -3.39 9.22
C ARG A 13 -7.17 -2.68 8.19
N TYR A 14 -8.45 -2.55 8.48
CA TYR A 14 -9.38 -1.93 7.52
C TYR A 14 -9.05 -0.45 7.30
N GLU A 15 -8.58 0.22 8.34
CA GLU A 15 -8.19 1.64 8.28
C GLU A 15 -7.03 1.85 7.29
N ASP A 16 -6.05 0.95 7.29
CA ASP A 16 -4.92 1.01 6.35
C ASP A 16 -5.39 0.81 4.90
N LEU A 17 -6.37 -0.07 4.68
CA LEU A 17 -6.95 -0.29 3.35
C LEU A 17 -7.74 0.92 2.84
N GLU A 18 -8.45 1.64 3.71
CA GLU A 18 -9.14 2.88 3.34
C GLU A 18 -8.14 3.95 2.88
N VAL A 19 -7.03 4.09 3.60
CA VAL A 19 -5.94 5.00 3.24
C VAL A 19 -5.34 4.63 1.89
N ILE A 20 -5.02 3.35 1.67
CA ILE A 20 -4.50 2.87 0.38
C ILE A 20 -5.49 3.20 -0.75
N CYS A 21 -6.79 2.96 -0.54
CA CYS A 21 -7.82 3.29 -1.52
C CYS A 21 -7.89 4.80 -1.82
N GLU A 22 -7.74 5.65 -0.81
CA GLU A 22 -7.67 7.11 -0.96
C GLU A 22 -6.46 7.51 -1.80
N VAL A 23 -5.28 6.99 -1.46
CA VAL A 23 -4.03 7.23 -2.20
C VAL A 23 -4.16 6.82 -3.67
N VAL A 24 -4.67 5.61 -3.92
CA VAL A 24 -4.84 5.10 -5.28
C VAL A 24 -5.73 6.02 -6.10
N LYS A 25 -6.86 6.48 -5.54
CA LYS A 25 -7.78 7.43 -6.22
C LYS A 25 -7.09 8.74 -6.60
N LEU A 26 -6.16 9.23 -5.78
CA LEU A 26 -5.38 10.44 -6.08
C LEU A 26 -4.38 10.17 -7.21
N CYS A 27 -3.73 9.00 -7.22
CA CYS A 27 -2.77 8.61 -8.25
C CYS A 27 -3.43 8.36 -9.61
N ILE A 28 -4.61 7.73 -9.63
CA ILE A 28 -5.31 7.35 -10.87
C ILE A 28 -6.34 8.39 -11.31
N HIS A 29 -6.36 9.57 -10.69
CA HIS A 29 -7.35 10.60 -11.00
C HIS A 29 -7.33 10.93 -12.51
N PRO A 30 -8.50 10.99 -13.19
CA PRO A 30 -8.55 11.15 -14.65
C PRO A 30 -7.95 12.47 -15.12
N ASN A 31 -8.06 13.53 -14.31
CA ASN A 31 -7.37 14.78 -14.53
C ASN A 31 -5.91 14.70 -13.99
N PRO A 32 -4.88 14.77 -14.85
CA PRO A 32 -3.49 14.71 -14.41
C PRO A 32 -3.08 15.94 -13.58
N SER A 33 -3.71 17.09 -13.77
CA SER A 33 -3.37 18.34 -13.05
C SER A 33 -3.77 18.32 -11.58
N THR A 34 -4.62 17.39 -11.16
CA THR A 34 -5.06 17.24 -9.75
C THR A 34 -4.35 16.08 -9.05
N ARG A 35 -3.45 15.37 -9.75
CA ARG A 35 -2.63 14.33 -9.13
C ARG A 35 -1.55 15.00 -8.28
N LEU A 36 -1.40 14.53 -7.06
CA LEU A 36 -0.35 15.01 -6.17
C LEU A 36 1.03 14.58 -6.65
N ALA A 37 2.06 15.32 -6.24
CA ALA A 37 3.43 14.88 -6.47
C ALA A 37 3.70 13.58 -5.70
N MET A 38 4.54 12.70 -6.26
CA MET A 38 4.86 11.43 -5.61
C MET A 38 5.47 11.61 -4.22
N GLN A 39 6.17 12.71 -3.96
CA GLN A 39 6.68 13.04 -2.63
C GLN A 39 5.55 13.27 -1.61
N GLU A 40 4.46 13.93 -2.01
CA GLU A 40 3.29 14.15 -1.16
C GLU A 40 2.51 12.85 -0.94
N ILE A 41 2.42 12.01 -1.98
CA ILE A 41 1.83 10.67 -1.88
C ILE A 41 2.61 9.80 -0.90
N SER A 42 3.94 9.77 -1.00
CA SER A 42 4.80 9.04 -0.06
C SER A 42 4.63 9.54 1.37
N ALA A 43 4.64 10.86 1.58
CA ALA A 43 4.43 11.44 2.91
C ALA A 43 3.03 11.11 3.48
N MET A 44 2.00 11.07 2.64
CA MET A 44 0.65 10.69 3.07
C MET A 44 0.58 9.21 3.48
N LEU A 45 1.24 8.31 2.74
CA LEU A 45 1.33 6.89 3.10
C LEU A 45 2.10 6.70 4.41
N GLU A 46 3.27 7.32 4.55
CA GLU A 46 4.13 7.20 5.74
C GLU A 46 3.51 7.80 7.00
N SER A 47 2.65 8.82 6.86
CA SER A 47 1.98 9.45 8.01
C SER A 47 0.74 8.71 8.49
N LYS A 48 0.05 8.01 7.58
CA LYS A 48 -1.24 7.35 7.87
C LYS A 48 -1.14 5.84 8.04
N ILE A 49 -0.09 5.21 7.50
CA ILE A 49 0.15 3.77 7.59
C ILE A 49 1.44 3.56 8.36
N GLU A 50 1.38 2.69 9.37
CA GLU A 50 2.55 2.32 10.15
C GLU A 50 3.44 1.39 9.30
N THR A 51 4.40 2.00 8.60
CA THR A 51 5.36 1.30 7.75
C THR A 51 6.64 0.92 8.50
N SER A 52 6.65 1.05 9.84
CA SER A 52 7.81 0.73 10.66
C SER A 52 8.24 -0.70 10.37
N ILE A 53 9.35 -0.83 9.65
CA ILE A 53 9.88 -2.11 9.21
C ILE A 53 10.18 -2.93 10.46
N SER A 54 9.38 -3.97 10.72
CA SER A 54 9.87 -5.08 11.56
C SER A 54 11.17 -5.52 10.91
N ALA A 55 12.25 -5.61 11.68
CA ALA A 55 13.63 -5.76 11.19
C ALA A 55 13.85 -6.89 10.16
N GLU A 56 12.88 -7.80 10.03
CA GLU A 56 12.81 -8.93 9.10
C GLU A 56 12.67 -8.55 7.60
N LEU A 57 12.19 -7.36 7.24
CA LEU A 57 12.09 -6.95 5.81
C LEU A 57 13.35 -6.25 5.27
N THR A 58 14.40 -6.12 6.08
CA THR A 58 15.67 -5.50 5.65
C THR A 58 16.51 -6.40 4.72
N ALA A 59 16.10 -7.66 4.51
CA ALA A 59 16.88 -8.63 3.76
C ALA A 59 16.85 -8.40 2.23
N SER A 60 15.76 -7.89 1.66
CA SER A 60 15.61 -7.59 0.21
C SER A 60 14.26 -6.91 -0.07
N SER A 61 14.22 -5.92 -0.97
CA SER A 61 12.98 -5.27 -1.43
C SER A 61 12.03 -6.22 -2.18
N LEU A 62 12.53 -7.39 -2.57
CA LEU A 62 11.81 -8.46 -3.25
C LEU A 62 11.66 -9.73 -2.40
N ALA A 63 11.96 -9.68 -1.09
CA ALA A 63 11.88 -10.86 -0.22
C ALA A 63 10.50 -11.54 -0.26
N TRP A 64 9.42 -10.75 -0.41
CA TRP A 64 8.06 -11.27 -0.60
C TRP A 64 7.89 -12.07 -1.91
N ALA A 65 8.55 -11.66 -2.99
CA ALA A 65 8.49 -12.32 -4.29
C ALA A 65 9.31 -13.61 -4.29
N GLU A 66 10.49 -13.57 -3.67
CA GLU A 66 11.35 -14.74 -3.50
C GLU A 66 10.66 -15.84 -2.67
N LEU A 67 9.96 -15.44 -1.60
CA LEU A 67 9.17 -16.36 -0.78
C LEU A 67 8.04 -17.03 -1.58
N ALA A 68 7.32 -16.26 -2.39
CA ALA A 68 6.21 -16.76 -3.20
C ALA A 68 6.66 -17.72 -4.34
N LEU A 69 7.89 -17.56 -4.84
CA LEU A 69 8.46 -18.48 -5.84
C LEU A 69 9.00 -19.77 -5.21
N ALA A 70 9.31 -19.76 -3.91
CA ALA A 70 9.82 -20.91 -3.18
C ALA A 70 8.71 -21.80 -2.57
N SER A 71 7.46 -21.34 -2.57
CA SER A 71 6.26 -22.09 -2.15
C SER A 71 5.63 -22.87 -3.28
#